data_AF-A0A2A6D037-F1
#
_entry.id   AF-A0A2A6D037-F1
#
_cell.length_a   1.000
_cell.length_b   1.000
_cell.length_c   1.000
_cell.angle_alpha   90.00
_cell.angle_beta   90.00
_cell.angle_gamma   90.00
#
_symmetry.space_group_name_H-M   'P 1'
#
loop_
_entity.id
_entity.type
_entity.pdbx_description
1 polymer ?
#
loop_
_entity_poly.entity_id
_entity_poly.type
_entity_poly.pdbx_seq_one_letter_code
_entity_poly.pdbx_strand_id
1 'polypeptide(L)'
;MQMRRPASVLRRKKKSTTVPAEPAVRQEPEPEFRMVRPATSTKMATFKMDDIVKLNVGGQRFDTRLRTLLADRSNELFTHFVVLLEGDLTEAKMPSRDGEGNFFLDRDPEHFRTLLNNLRFYVQLQAKQKVANGTNGAVEAEEDIRSTKSVGFIGRLLKN
;
A
#
# COMPACT_ATOMS: atom_id res chain seq x y z
N MET A 1 -103.07 -29.31 -9.51
CA MET A 1 -102.92 -30.25 -8.37
C MET A 1 -101.50 -30.83 -8.42
N GLN A 2 -100.92 -30.99 -7.25
CA GLN A 2 -99.49 -31.08 -6.94
C GLN A 2 -98.80 -32.41 -7.30
N MET A 3 -97.49 -32.28 -7.59
CA MET A 3 -96.38 -33.22 -7.30
C MET A 3 -96.40 -34.58 -8.04
N ARG A 4 -95.28 -35.25 -8.37
CA ARG A 4 -94.00 -35.45 -7.67
C ARG A 4 -92.87 -35.77 -8.68
N ARG A 5 -91.67 -35.20 -8.48
CA ARG A 5 -90.42 -35.69 -9.08
C ARG A 5 -89.71 -36.62 -8.08
N PRO A 6 -89.10 -37.75 -8.50
CA PRO A 6 -88.24 -38.54 -7.63
C PRO A 6 -86.81 -37.98 -7.62
N ALA A 7 -86.18 -38.06 -6.44
CA ALA A 7 -84.78 -37.75 -6.19
C ALA A 7 -83.91 -38.99 -6.38
N SER A 8 -82.71 -38.81 -6.94
CA SER A 8 -81.64 -39.82 -6.93
C SER A 8 -80.27 -39.17 -6.74
N VAL A 9 -79.83 -39.21 -5.47
CA VAL A 9 -78.53 -39.66 -4.94
C VAL A 9 -77.26 -39.40 -5.77
N LEU A 10 -76.50 -38.42 -5.27
CA LEU A 10 -75.08 -38.46 -4.89
C LEU A 10 -74.05 -39.03 -5.88
N ARG A 11 -73.19 -38.13 -6.40
CA ARG A 11 -71.77 -38.44 -6.60
C ARG A 11 -70.91 -37.18 -6.39
N ARG A 12 -70.26 -37.09 -5.22
CA ARG A 12 -69.25 -36.08 -4.90
C ARG A 12 -68.07 -36.22 -5.87
N LYS A 13 -67.89 -35.28 -6.80
CA LYS A 13 -66.63 -35.10 -7.53
C LYS A 13 -65.67 -34.31 -6.64
N LYS A 14 -64.62 -34.98 -6.15
CA LYS A 14 -63.43 -34.32 -5.57
C LYS A 14 -62.82 -33.43 -6.67
N LYS A 15 -62.89 -32.11 -6.51
CA LYS A 15 -62.04 -31.20 -7.28
C LYS A 15 -60.74 -31.05 -6.49
N SER A 16 -59.70 -31.65 -7.05
CA SER A 16 -58.32 -31.51 -6.63
C SER A 16 -57.92 -30.05 -6.65
N THR A 17 -57.34 -29.62 -5.54
CA THR A 17 -56.49 -28.45 -5.41
C THR A 17 -55.43 -28.47 -6.53
N THR A 18 -55.46 -27.49 -7.41
CA THR A 18 -54.32 -27.17 -8.28
C THR A 18 -53.90 -25.77 -7.88
N VAL A 19 -52.87 -25.70 -7.05
CA VAL A 19 -52.08 -24.49 -6.83
C VAL A 19 -51.55 -24.00 -8.19
N PRO A 20 -51.67 -22.71 -8.53
CA PRO A 20 -51.00 -22.18 -9.71
C PRO A 20 -49.49 -22.23 -9.48
N ALA A 21 -48.78 -22.70 -10.50
CA ALA A 21 -47.33 -22.82 -10.51
C ALA A 21 -46.66 -21.46 -10.25
N GLU A 22 -45.71 -21.43 -9.32
CA GLU A 22 -44.78 -20.32 -9.17
C GLU A 22 -44.05 -20.05 -10.49
N PRO A 23 -43.89 -18.78 -10.90
CA PRO A 23 -43.04 -18.46 -12.03
C PRO A 23 -41.60 -18.80 -11.66
N ALA A 24 -40.96 -19.63 -12.49
CA ALA A 24 -39.54 -19.95 -12.38
C ALA A 24 -38.72 -18.65 -12.33
N VAL A 25 -38.14 -18.36 -11.16
CA VAL A 25 -37.12 -17.33 -10.99
C VAL A 25 -35.96 -17.71 -11.90
N ARG A 26 -35.79 -16.95 -12.99
CA ARG A 26 -34.56 -17.01 -13.78
C ARG A 26 -33.45 -16.52 -12.85
N GLN A 27 -32.60 -17.44 -12.40
CA GLN A 27 -31.34 -17.08 -11.78
C GLN A 27 -30.48 -16.46 -12.88
N GLU A 28 -30.39 -15.14 -12.90
CA GLU A 28 -29.32 -14.43 -13.60
C GLU A 28 -28.00 -14.97 -13.05
N PRO A 29 -27.03 -15.37 -13.88
CA PRO A 29 -25.74 -15.85 -13.38
C PRO A 29 -25.08 -14.73 -12.57
N GLU A 30 -24.83 -15.01 -11.29
CA GLU A 30 -24.03 -14.18 -10.40
C GLU A 30 -22.75 -13.71 -11.11
N PRO A 31 -22.36 -12.42 -10.99
CA PRO A 31 -21.17 -11.92 -11.63
C PRO A 31 -19.96 -12.69 -11.09
N GLU A 32 -19.37 -13.55 -11.91
CA GLU A 32 -18.09 -14.17 -11.60
C GLU A 32 -17.10 -13.04 -11.31
N PHE A 33 -16.70 -12.90 -10.05
CA PHE A 33 -15.62 -12.02 -9.64
C PHE A 33 -14.36 -12.47 -10.38
N ARG A 34 -14.13 -11.87 -11.54
CA ARG A 34 -12.93 -12.08 -12.33
C ARG A 34 -11.77 -11.57 -11.50
N MET A 35 -11.08 -12.49 -10.84
CA MET A 35 -9.84 -12.25 -10.12
C MET A 35 -8.83 -11.68 -11.11
N VAL A 36 -8.73 -10.34 -11.15
CA VAL A 36 -7.68 -9.63 -11.84
C VAL A 36 -6.39 -10.01 -11.13
N ARG A 37 -5.60 -10.90 -11.73
CA ARG A 37 -4.26 -11.20 -11.25
C ARG A 37 -3.50 -9.86 -11.18
N PRO A 38 -2.94 -9.47 -10.02
CA PRO A 38 -2.14 -8.26 -9.97
C PRO A 38 -0.99 -8.42 -10.97
N ALA A 39 -0.85 -7.38 -11.80
CA ALA A 39 0.15 -7.32 -12.84
C ALA A 39 1.54 -7.63 -12.29
N THR A 40 2.31 -8.34 -13.10
CA THR A 40 3.75 -8.58 -12.95
C THR A 40 4.45 -7.37 -12.34
N SER A 41 5.11 -7.58 -11.20
CA SER A 41 5.94 -6.59 -10.50
C SER A 41 6.92 -5.95 -11.48
N THR A 42 6.56 -4.78 -12.00
CA THR A 42 7.41 -4.02 -12.91
C THR A 42 8.46 -3.35 -12.03
N LYS A 43 9.70 -3.82 -12.14
CA LYS A 43 10.83 -3.31 -11.37
C LYS A 43 10.98 -1.81 -11.64
N MET A 44 10.89 -1.00 -10.60
CA MET A 44 10.97 0.45 -10.72
C MET A 44 12.43 0.93 -10.83
N ALA A 45 12.62 2.11 -11.43
CA ALA A 45 13.92 2.76 -11.43
C ALA A 45 14.33 3.08 -9.98
N THR A 46 15.56 2.70 -9.62
CA THR A 46 16.11 2.93 -8.28
C THR A 46 16.49 4.39 -8.09
N PHE A 47 16.19 4.97 -6.93
CA PHE A 47 16.56 6.35 -6.62
C PHE A 47 18.05 6.43 -6.23
N LYS A 48 18.63 7.62 -6.43
CA LYS A 48 19.99 7.98 -6.01
C LYS A 48 19.96 9.04 -4.91
N MET A 49 21.04 9.11 -4.14
CA MET A 49 21.18 10.05 -3.02
C MET A 49 20.99 11.52 -3.40
N ASP A 50 21.39 11.91 -4.61
CA ASP A 50 21.28 13.30 -5.09
C ASP A 50 19.98 13.61 -5.84
N ASP A 51 19.09 12.63 -5.99
CA ASP A 51 17.80 12.84 -6.65
C ASP A 51 16.93 13.81 -5.85
N ILE A 52 16.23 14.69 -6.59
CA ILE A 52 15.23 15.58 -6.00
C ILE A 52 13.96 14.77 -5.75
N VAL A 53 13.60 14.67 -4.48
CA VAL A 53 12.35 14.06 -4.03
C VAL A 53 11.31 15.13 -3.75
N LYS A 54 10.10 14.75 -4.14
CA LYS A 54 8.92 15.59 -4.24
C LYS A 54 7.98 15.21 -3.10
N LEU A 55 7.78 16.07 -2.11
CA LEU A 55 6.93 15.79 -0.94
C LEU A 55 5.65 16.64 -0.95
N ASN A 56 4.56 16.06 -0.48
CA ASN A 56 3.34 16.74 -0.06
C ASN A 56 3.17 16.48 1.44
N VAL A 57 3.28 17.54 2.25
CA VAL A 57 3.21 17.45 3.72
C VAL A 57 2.02 18.27 4.20
N GLY A 58 0.97 17.60 4.68
CA GLY A 58 -0.25 18.26 5.13
C GLY A 58 -0.90 19.17 4.07
N GLY A 59 -0.69 18.88 2.78
CA GLY A 59 -1.15 19.71 1.65
C GLY A 59 -0.14 20.72 1.13
N GLN A 60 1.01 20.91 1.79
CA GLN A 60 2.05 21.83 1.34
C GLN A 60 3.19 21.10 0.62
N ARG A 61 3.62 21.72 -0.48
CA ARG A 61 4.67 21.21 -1.34
C ARG A 61 6.08 21.47 -0.78
N PHE A 62 6.93 20.44 -0.74
CA PHE A 62 8.35 20.57 -0.43
C PHE A 62 9.23 19.80 -1.42
N ASP A 63 10.34 20.43 -1.82
CA ASP A 63 11.38 19.82 -2.64
C ASP A 63 12.68 19.71 -1.84
N THR A 64 13.30 18.53 -1.87
CA THR A 64 14.60 18.31 -1.22
C THR A 64 15.36 17.19 -1.91
N ARG A 65 16.60 16.92 -1.49
CA ARG A 65 17.37 15.76 -1.98
C ARG A 65 17.11 14.54 -1.12
N LEU A 66 17.16 13.35 -1.70
CA LEU A 66 17.00 12.09 -0.94
C LEU A 66 18.00 11.98 0.21
N ARG A 67 19.28 12.32 -0.02
CA ARG A 67 20.33 12.34 1.03
C ARG A 67 19.98 13.21 2.24
N THR A 68 19.14 14.24 2.08
CA THR A 68 18.72 15.10 3.19
C THR A 68 17.73 14.38 4.09
N LEU A 69 16.80 13.60 3.52
CA LEU A 69 15.85 12.80 4.29
C LEU A 69 16.55 11.62 4.98
N LEU A 70 17.65 11.12 4.40
CA LEU A 70 18.44 10.01 4.92
C LEU A 70 19.64 10.45 5.77
N ALA A 71 19.74 11.73 6.11
CA ALA A 71 20.92 12.29 6.77
C ALA A 71 21.11 11.73 8.20
N ASP A 72 20.01 11.46 8.89
CA ASP A 72 19.99 10.99 10.28
C ASP A 72 19.21 9.68 10.40
N ARG A 73 19.91 8.59 10.73
CA ARG A 73 19.34 7.24 10.88
C ARG A 73 18.39 7.10 12.06
N SER A 74 18.42 8.04 13.01
CA SER A 74 17.52 8.03 14.17
C SER A 74 16.14 8.63 13.88
N ASN A 75 15.98 9.32 12.75
CA ASN A 75 14.74 9.97 12.37
C ASN A 75 13.80 9.01 11.61
N GLU A 76 12.50 9.13 11.86
CA GLU A 76 11.45 8.40 11.13
C GLU A 76 11.53 8.58 9.61
N LEU A 77 11.96 9.76 9.13
CA LEU A 77 12.16 10.02 7.70
C LEU A 77 13.21 9.09 7.08
N PHE A 78 14.24 8.69 7.82
CA PHE A 78 15.20 7.71 7.32
C PHE A 78 14.51 6.38 7.05
N THR A 79 13.77 5.87 8.03
CA THR A 79 13.05 4.60 7.94
C THR A 79 12.04 4.60 6.79
N HIS A 80 11.33 5.71 6.58
CA HIS A 80 10.35 5.83 5.52
C HIS A 80 10.96 5.89 4.11
N PHE A 81 12.12 6.54 3.93
CA PHE A 81 12.67 6.81 2.60
C PHE A 81 13.85 5.93 2.21
N VAL A 82 14.46 5.18 3.13
CA VAL A 82 15.61 4.29 2.83
C VAL A 82 15.26 3.23 1.78
N VAL A 83 14.00 2.77 1.78
CA VAL A 83 13.47 1.79 0.82
C VAL A 83 13.63 2.25 -0.64
N LEU A 84 13.70 3.56 -0.90
CA LEU A 84 13.87 4.10 -2.25
C LEU A 84 15.23 3.75 -2.88
N LEU A 85 16.21 3.39 -2.05
CA LEU A 85 17.54 2.94 -2.50
C LEU A 85 17.60 1.44 -2.79
N GLU A 86 16.54 0.69 -2.47
CA GLU A 86 16.50 -0.75 -2.70
C GLU A 86 16.48 -1.08 -4.20
N GLY A 87 17.34 -2.02 -4.61
CA GLY A 87 17.46 -2.43 -6.00
C GLY A 87 16.27 -3.26 -6.51
N ASP A 88 15.39 -3.73 -5.62
CA ASP A 88 14.16 -4.47 -5.90
C ASP A 88 12.90 -3.66 -5.55
N LEU A 89 12.98 -2.33 -5.60
CA LEU A 89 11.85 -1.44 -5.34
C LEU A 89 10.62 -1.80 -6.21
N THR A 90 9.50 -2.03 -5.53
CA THR A 90 8.18 -2.28 -6.13
C THR A 90 7.18 -1.22 -5.67
N GLU A 91 6.07 -1.09 -6.38
CA GLU A 91 4.97 -0.20 -5.99
C GLU A 91 4.47 -0.46 -4.56
N ALA A 92 4.42 -1.72 -4.14
CA ALA A 92 3.95 -2.09 -2.79
C ALA A 92 4.91 -1.66 -1.66
N LYS A 93 6.21 -1.49 -1.97
CA LYS A 93 7.22 -1.02 -1.03
C LYS A 93 7.36 0.51 -1.04
N MET A 94 6.76 1.20 -2.01
CA MET A 94 6.94 2.64 -2.15
C MET A 94 6.20 3.41 -1.05
N PRO A 95 6.78 4.50 -0.52
CA PRO A 95 6.04 5.41 0.34
C PRO A 95 4.82 5.97 -0.39
N SER A 96 3.75 6.19 0.36
CA SER A 96 2.48 6.72 -0.15
C SER A 96 2.68 7.98 -0.99
N ARG A 97 1.89 8.12 -2.05
CA ARG A 97 1.90 9.28 -2.94
C ARG A 97 0.51 9.89 -3.07
N ASP A 98 0.47 11.20 -3.31
CA ASP A 98 -0.76 11.89 -3.69
C ASP A 98 -1.10 11.69 -5.18
N GLY A 99 -2.21 12.28 -5.62
CA GLY A 99 -2.67 12.19 -7.02
C GLY A 99 -1.73 12.83 -8.05
N GLU A 100 -0.76 13.63 -7.61
CA GLU A 100 0.27 14.25 -8.45
C GLU A 100 1.58 13.46 -8.47
N GLY A 101 1.66 12.37 -7.70
CA GLY A 101 2.86 11.55 -7.56
C GLY A 101 3.88 12.06 -6.55
N ASN A 102 3.54 13.04 -5.73
CA ASN A 102 4.38 13.52 -4.64
C ASN A 102 4.26 12.58 -3.44
N PHE A 103 5.36 12.29 -2.75
CA PHE A 103 5.33 11.49 -1.53
C PHE A 103 4.53 12.20 -0.43
N PHE A 104 3.48 11.56 0.04
CA PHE A 104 2.52 12.12 0.98
C PHE A 104 2.95 11.85 2.43
N LEU A 105 2.92 12.91 3.24
CA LEU A 105 3.15 12.87 4.68
C LEU A 105 1.99 13.56 5.40
N ASP A 106 1.31 12.82 6.26
CA ASP A 106 0.21 13.33 7.10
C ASP A 106 0.77 14.06 8.34
N ARG A 107 1.40 15.21 8.12
CA ARG A 107 2.06 16.02 9.16
C ARG A 107 1.82 17.50 8.92
N ASP A 108 2.00 18.28 9.98
CA ASP A 108 1.96 19.73 9.90
C ASP A 108 3.16 20.28 9.08
N PRO A 109 2.90 21.10 8.04
CA PRO A 109 3.97 21.59 7.17
C PRO A 109 4.88 22.64 7.82
N GLU A 110 4.40 23.38 8.82
CA GLU A 110 5.22 24.40 9.48
C GLU A 110 6.29 23.75 10.36
N HIS A 111 5.92 22.75 11.16
CA HIS A 111 6.87 21.95 11.93
C HIS A 111 7.83 21.19 11.02
N PHE A 112 7.31 20.63 9.91
CA PHE A 112 8.14 19.92 8.94
C PHE A 112 9.18 20.83 8.29
N ARG A 113 8.86 22.09 8.00
CA ARG A 113 9.83 23.06 7.45
C ARG A 113 11.05 23.23 8.37
N THR A 114 10.82 23.34 9.68
CA THR A 114 11.90 23.44 10.68
C THR A 114 12.73 22.17 10.71
N LEU A 115 12.08 21.00 10.75
CA LEU A 115 12.76 19.71 10.69
C LEU A 115 13.64 19.57 9.44
N LEU A 116 13.09 19.90 8.27
CA LEU A 116 13.79 19.78 6.99
C LEU A 116 15.00 20.71 6.93
N ASN A 117 14.89 21.94 7.46
CA ASN A 117 16.01 22.85 7.54
C ASN A 117 17.12 22.33 8.47
N ASN A 118 16.76 21.77 9.63
CA ASN A 118 17.73 21.14 10.52
C ASN A 118 18.50 20.00 9.83
N LEU A 119 17.81 19.14 9.08
CA LEU A 119 18.45 18.08 8.29
C LEU A 119 19.38 18.63 7.21
N ARG A 120 19.00 19.72 6.52
CA ARG A 120 19.86 20.40 5.54
C ARG A 120 21.15 20.92 6.17
N PHE A 121 21.05 21.55 7.34
CA PHE A 121 22.23 21.99 8.08
C PHE A 121 23.09 20.82 8.55
N TYR A 122 22.48 19.73 9.01
CA TYR A 122 23.18 18.54 9.44
C TYR A 122 24.04 17.94 8.32
N VAL A 123 23.50 17.81 7.11
CA VAL A 123 24.27 17.36 5.93
C VAL A 123 25.46 18.27 5.64
N GLN A 124 25.28 19.60 5.73
CA GLN A 124 26.37 20.55 5.51
C GLN A 124 27.46 20.44 6.58
N LEU A 125 27.07 20.20 7.84
CA LEU A 125 28.00 20.04 8.95
C LEU A 125 28.84 18.77 8.77
N GLN A 126 28.21 17.64 8.42
CA GLN A 126 28.91 16.40 8.09
C GLN A 126 29.90 16.59 6.93
N ALA A 127 29.50 17.30 5.88
CA ALA A 127 30.38 17.60 4.76
C ALA A 127 31.61 18.44 5.19
N LYS A 128 31.41 19.46 6.02
CA LYS A 128 32.50 20.28 6.58
C LYS A 128 33.44 19.45 7.46
N GLN A 129 32.89 18.58 8.31
CA GLN A 129 33.70 17.68 9.15
C GLN A 129 34.51 16.70 8.29
N LYS A 130 33.93 16.16 7.22
CA LYS A 130 34.65 15.29 6.28
C LYS A 130 35.80 16.02 5.58
N VAL A 131 35.61 17.30 5.21
CA VAL A 131 36.69 18.13 4.65
C VAL A 131 37.76 18.42 5.70
N ALA A 132 37.37 18.74 6.95
CA ALA A 132 38.31 19.02 8.03
C ALA A 132 39.12 17.78 8.45
N ASN A 133 38.49 16.60 8.45
CA ASN A 133 39.13 15.31 8.75
C ASN A 133 39.85 14.72 7.52
N GLY A 134 39.57 15.27 6.33
CA GLY A 134 40.05 14.82 5.03
C GLY A 134 41.51 15.14 4.72
N THR A 135 42.29 15.63 5.68
CA THR A 135 43.76 15.56 5.61
C THR A 135 44.31 14.17 5.93
N ASN A 136 43.51 13.17 6.35
CA ASN A 136 43.99 11.82 6.68
C ASN A 136 43.13 10.61 6.24
N GLY A 137 42.08 10.75 5.41
CA GLY A 137 41.15 9.62 5.17
C GLY A 137 40.56 9.55 3.77
N ALA A 138 41.35 9.10 2.79
CA ALA A 138 40.90 8.83 1.42
C ALA A 138 40.43 7.38 1.21
N VAL A 139 40.14 6.64 2.28
CA VAL A 139 39.66 5.25 2.23
C VAL A 139 38.48 5.17 3.20
N GLU A 140 37.48 4.32 2.95
CA GLU A 140 36.27 4.10 3.79
C GLU A 140 35.04 4.98 3.50
N ALA A 141 34.58 5.05 2.24
CA ALA A 141 33.22 5.56 1.97
C ALA A 141 32.37 4.68 1.03
N GLU A 142 32.83 3.49 0.64
CA GLU A 142 32.06 2.61 -0.28
C GLU A 142 31.53 1.30 0.32
N GLU A 143 31.88 0.92 1.55
CA GLU A 143 31.53 -0.43 2.06
C GLU A 143 30.24 -0.54 2.90
N ASP A 144 29.74 0.55 3.50
CA ASP A 144 28.67 0.46 4.50
C ASP A 144 27.24 0.28 3.96
N ILE A 145 27.04 0.24 2.64
CA ILE A 145 25.72 -0.04 2.04
C ILE A 145 25.62 -1.49 1.52
N ARG A 146 26.73 -2.27 1.47
CA ARG A 146 26.67 -3.69 1.05
C ARG A 146 26.43 -4.68 2.20
N SER A 147 26.47 -4.24 3.46
CA SER A 147 26.27 -5.11 4.63
C SER A 147 24.79 -5.20 5.07
N THR A 148 23.90 -5.63 4.16
CA THR A 148 22.54 -6.09 4.53
C THR A 148 22.17 -7.44 3.90
N LYS A 149 23.11 -8.12 3.24
CA LYS A 149 22.95 -9.55 2.92
C LYS A 149 23.31 -10.45 4.11
N SER A 150 22.57 -10.35 5.22
CA SER A 150 22.48 -11.42 6.21
C SER A 150 21.37 -11.15 7.24
N VAL A 151 20.11 -11.26 6.82
CA VAL A 151 19.02 -11.59 7.76
C VAL A 151 18.15 -12.66 7.12
N GLY A 152 18.73 -13.85 6.97
CA GLY A 152 17.99 -15.09 6.84
C GLY A 152 18.07 -15.84 8.15
N PHE A 153 17.15 -15.59 9.09
CA PHE A 153 16.91 -16.46 10.25
C PHE A 153 15.48 -16.26 10.77
N ILE A 154 14.49 -16.67 9.97
CA ILE A 154 13.20 -17.12 10.51
C ILE A 154 13.33 -18.62 10.68
N GLY A 155 13.44 -19.08 11.92
CA GLY A 155 13.33 -20.51 12.21
C GLY A 155 13.88 -20.90 13.56
N ARG A 156 12.96 -21.32 14.44
CA ARG A 156 13.15 -22.24 15.58
C ARG A 156 13.28 -21.58 16.95
N LEU A 157 12.12 -21.30 17.57
CA LEU A 157 11.97 -21.46 19.02
C LEU A 157 10.52 -21.73 19.43
N LEU A 158 10.03 -22.96 19.21
CA LEU A 158 8.93 -23.55 19.98
C LEU A 158 9.14 -25.06 20.06
N LYS A 159 9.57 -25.53 21.23
CA LYS A 159 9.29 -26.86 21.79
C LYS A 159 9.77 -26.84 23.26
N ASN A 160 8.80 -26.62 24.15
CA ASN A 160 8.74 -27.35 25.41
C ASN A 160 7.70 -28.45 25.21
#